data_AF-A0AAV9ZUN0-F1
#
_entry.id   AF-A0AAV9ZUN0-F1
#
_cell.length_a   1.000
_cell.length_b   1.000
_cell.length_c   1.000
_cell.angle_alpha   90.00
_cell.angle_beta   90.00
_cell.angle_gamma   90.00
#
_symmetry.space_group_name_H-M   'P 1'
#
loop_
_entity.id
_entity.type
_entity.pdbx_description
1 polymer ?
#
loop_
_entity_poly.entity_id
_entity_poly.type
_entity_poly.pdbx_seq_one_letter_code
_entity_poly.pdbx_strand_id
1 'polypeptide(L)'
;LENYSRDPKEVLRLTQTRVGCPQFTEAGWKSLLAGEYVDFDAVAQEIFGYRVDNSDRWHQIWNLFAKCMAFVFHMRRSELETYNEFIKELFISTDLTHNVIACDKAIRTFLGTSKHHLFYDTHIFIRFQHSHIIPGGIHY
;
A
#
# COMPACT_ATOMS: atom_id res chain seq x y z
N LEU A 1 -8.13 -3.10 -19.85
CA LEU A 1 -6.81 -3.35 -19.22
C LEU A 1 -5.87 -4.02 -20.25
N GLU A 2 -5.72 -3.45 -21.44
CA GLU A 2 -5.38 -4.24 -22.65
C GLU A 2 -3.91 -4.28 -23.07
N ASN A 3 -2.96 -3.74 -22.31
CA ASN A 3 -1.54 -3.75 -22.70
C ASN A 3 -0.57 -4.39 -21.69
N TYR A 4 -1.05 -4.88 -20.54
CA TYR A 4 -0.19 -5.37 -19.45
C TYR A 4 0.22 -6.86 -19.57
N SER A 5 -0.18 -7.56 -20.64
CA SER A 5 0.17 -8.98 -20.86
C SER A 5 1.49 -9.20 -21.61
N ARG A 6 2.16 -8.14 -22.07
CA ARG A 6 3.42 -8.22 -22.83
C ARG A 6 4.60 -7.97 -21.90
N ASP A 7 5.27 -9.06 -21.51
CA ASP A 7 6.55 -9.10 -20.78
C ASP A 7 6.67 -8.13 -19.58
N PRO A 8 6.55 -8.62 -18.33
CA PRO A 8 6.71 -7.81 -17.12
C PRO A 8 8.01 -6.96 -17.09
N LYS A 9 9.09 -7.42 -17.74
CA LYS A 9 10.34 -6.64 -17.83
C LYS A 9 10.19 -5.44 -18.76
N GLU A 10 9.48 -5.60 -19.86
CA GLU A 10 9.23 -4.51 -20.80
C GLU A 10 8.26 -3.48 -20.20
N VAL A 11 7.22 -3.93 -19.48
CA VAL A 11 6.33 -3.02 -18.73
C VAL A 11 7.10 -2.23 -17.68
N LEU A 12 8.00 -2.87 -16.94
CA LEU A 12 8.86 -2.21 -15.95
C LEU A 12 9.76 -1.17 -16.62
N ARG A 13 10.45 -1.56 -17.70
CA ARG A 13 11.33 -0.67 -18.46
C ARG A 13 10.57 0.54 -19.01
N LEU A 14 9.42 0.31 -19.64
CA LEU A 14 8.58 1.38 -20.17
C LEU A 14 8.09 2.32 -19.07
N THR A 15 7.72 1.79 -17.90
CA THR A 15 7.35 2.60 -16.73
C THR A 15 8.51 3.48 -16.27
N GLN A 16 9.70 2.91 -16.09
CA GLN A 16 10.87 3.61 -15.58
C GLN A 16 11.46 4.64 -16.56
N THR A 17 11.28 4.44 -17.87
CA THR A 17 11.75 5.39 -18.91
C THR A 17 10.85 6.62 -19.06
N ARG A 18 9.66 6.63 -18.46
CA ARG A 18 8.74 7.79 -18.54
C ARG A 18 9.24 8.94 -17.67
N VAL A 19 9.16 10.14 -18.22
CA VAL A 19 9.48 11.38 -17.50
C VAL A 19 8.58 11.51 -16.27
N GLY A 20 9.18 11.84 -15.12
CA GLY A 20 8.46 12.00 -13.86
C GLY A 20 8.15 10.69 -13.13
N CYS A 21 8.73 9.54 -13.55
CA CYS A 21 8.65 8.29 -12.81
C CYS A 21 9.23 8.47 -11.39
N PRO A 22 8.46 8.20 -10.32
CA PRO A 22 8.97 8.29 -8.96
C PRO A 22 10.12 7.33 -8.69
N GLN A 23 11.06 7.71 -7.82
CA GLN A 23 12.10 6.79 -7.34
C GLN A 23 11.46 5.73 -6.45
N PHE A 24 11.55 4.47 -6.86
CA PHE A 24 11.00 3.33 -6.14
C PHE A 24 11.92 2.12 -6.36
N THR A 25 11.83 1.11 -5.49
CA THR A 25 12.65 -0.10 -5.64
C THR A 25 12.20 -0.91 -6.84
N GLU A 26 13.13 -1.67 -7.44
CA GLU A 26 12.79 -2.54 -8.57
C GLU A 26 11.77 -3.61 -8.16
N ALA A 27 11.95 -4.20 -6.97
CA ALA A 27 11.01 -5.16 -6.39
C ALA A 27 9.63 -4.53 -6.15
N GLY A 28 9.59 -3.31 -5.62
CA GLY A 28 8.36 -2.56 -5.40
C GLY A 28 7.60 -2.32 -6.70
N TRP A 29 8.29 -1.91 -7.77
CA TRP A 29 7.66 -1.72 -9.08
C TRP A 29 7.11 -3.03 -9.64
N LYS A 30 7.86 -4.13 -9.54
CA LYS A 30 7.41 -5.45 -10.01
C LYS A 30 6.11 -5.87 -9.32
N SER A 31 6.07 -5.83 -7.99
CA SER A 31 4.86 -6.19 -7.23
C SER A 31 3.71 -5.24 -7.52
N LEU A 32 3.95 -3.93 -7.61
CA LEU A 32 2.92 -2.94 -7.94
C LEU A 32 2.30 -3.18 -9.32
N LEU A 33 3.12 -3.46 -10.34
CA LEU A 33 2.66 -3.73 -11.71
C LEU A 33 1.92 -5.08 -11.81
N ALA A 34 2.32 -6.08 -11.02
CA ALA A 34 1.62 -7.35 -10.91
C ALA A 34 0.27 -7.24 -10.16
N GLY A 35 0.05 -6.12 -9.45
CA GLY A 35 -1.10 -5.94 -8.55
C GLY A 35 -0.98 -6.78 -7.28
N GLU A 36 0.25 -7.11 -6.88
CA GLU A 36 0.58 -7.90 -5.71
C GLU A 36 0.87 -7.01 -4.49
N TYR A 37 1.03 -7.67 -3.34
CA TYR A 37 1.46 -7.01 -2.11
C TYR A 37 2.85 -6.37 -2.29
N VAL A 38 2.95 -5.08 -1.96
CA VAL A 38 4.23 -4.36 -1.86
C VAL A 38 4.67 -4.30 -0.40
N ASP A 39 5.85 -4.85 -0.12
CA ASP A 39 6.43 -4.80 1.23
C ASP A 39 7.00 -3.41 1.53
N PHE A 40 6.31 -2.68 2.41
CA PHE A 40 6.70 -1.33 2.81
C PHE A 40 7.96 -1.31 3.66
N ASP A 41 8.23 -2.35 4.47
CA ASP A 41 9.47 -2.43 5.25
C ASP A 41 10.66 -2.59 4.31
N ALA A 42 10.55 -3.46 3.30
CA ALA A 42 11.61 -3.67 2.32
C ALA A 42 11.90 -2.40 1.50
N VAL A 43 10.85 -1.75 1.01
CA VAL A 43 10.98 -0.50 0.24
C VAL A 43 11.55 0.62 1.11
N ALA A 44 11.06 0.79 2.35
CA ALA A 44 11.57 1.83 3.23
C ALA A 44 13.03 1.60 3.62
N GLN A 45 13.43 0.35 3.84
CA GLN A 45 14.81 0.01 4.17
C GLN A 45 15.77 0.32 3.03
N GLU A 46 15.37 0.07 1.78
CA GLU A 46 16.19 0.32 0.58
C GLU A 46 16.26 1.81 0.23
N ILE A 47 15.14 2.54 0.31
CA ILE A 47 15.06 3.94 -0.12
C ILE A 47 15.47 4.92 0.97
N PHE A 48 15.05 4.66 2.22
CA PHE A 48 15.20 5.60 3.33
C PHE A 48 16.13 5.11 4.44
N GLY A 49 16.53 3.83 4.41
CA GLY A 49 17.42 3.25 5.41
C GLY A 49 16.76 2.91 6.74
N TYR A 50 15.42 2.88 6.81
CA TYR A 50 14.67 2.58 8.04
C TYR A 50 13.52 1.59 7.82
N ARG A 51 13.00 1.05 8.92
CA ARG A 51 11.75 0.27 8.95
C ARG A 51 10.55 1.14 9.32
N VAL A 52 9.36 0.69 8.93
CA VAL A 52 8.10 1.39 9.19
C VAL A 52 7.61 1.02 10.58
N ASP A 53 7.97 1.81 11.58
CA ASP A 53 7.68 1.57 13.00
C ASP A 53 6.84 2.68 13.67
N ASN A 54 6.54 3.75 12.94
CA ASN A 54 5.72 4.86 13.42
C ASN A 54 4.85 5.47 12.31
N SER A 55 3.90 6.32 12.72
CA SER A 55 2.95 6.97 11.81
C SER A 55 3.66 7.84 10.76
N ASP A 56 4.67 8.63 11.13
CA ASP A 56 5.36 9.51 10.18
C ASP A 56 6.08 8.73 9.07
N ARG A 57 6.74 7.64 9.43
CA ARG A 57 7.38 6.73 8.46
C ARG A 57 6.34 6.00 7.60
N TRP A 58 5.22 5.61 8.20
CA TRP A 58 4.09 5.06 7.45
C TRP A 58 3.54 6.04 6.40
N HIS A 59 3.33 7.31 6.78
CA HIS A 59 2.87 8.34 5.86
C HIS A 59 3.88 8.58 4.72
N GLN A 60 5.18 8.61 5.02
CA GLN A 60 6.22 8.76 4.00
C GLN A 60 6.17 7.65 2.96
N ILE A 61 6.13 6.39 3.40
CA ILE A 61 6.11 5.24 2.48
C ILE A 61 4.77 5.12 1.74
N TRP A 62 3.65 5.40 2.41
CA TRP A 62 2.33 5.42 1.77
C TRP A 62 2.25 6.47 0.66
N ASN A 63 2.72 7.69 0.93
CA ASN A 63 2.77 8.76 -0.07
C ASN A 63 3.63 8.39 -1.28
N LEU A 64 4.76 7.69 -1.06
CA LEU A 64 5.58 7.20 -2.16
C LEU A 64 4.85 6.12 -2.98
N PHE A 65 4.27 5.13 -2.32
CA PHE A 65 3.49 4.07 -2.95
C PHE A 65 2.31 4.65 -3.74
N ALA A 66 1.54 5.56 -3.15
CA ALA A 66 0.39 6.20 -3.79
C ALA A 66 0.79 7.00 -5.03
N LYS A 67 1.93 7.72 -4.98
CA LYS A 67 2.51 8.40 -6.16
C LYS A 67 2.85 7.40 -7.27
N CYS A 68 3.49 6.28 -6.94
CA CYS A 68 3.83 5.23 -7.91
C CYS A 68 2.57 4.59 -8.51
N MET A 69 1.58 4.28 -7.67
CA MET A 69 0.31 3.70 -8.10
C MET A 69 -0.47 4.66 -8.99
N ALA A 70 -0.55 5.94 -8.65
CA ALA A 70 -1.21 6.95 -9.47
C ALA A 70 -0.46 7.26 -10.77
N PHE A 71 0.86 7.03 -10.83
CA PHE A 71 1.65 7.16 -12.06
C PHE A 71 1.34 6.07 -13.08
N VAL A 72 1.11 4.84 -12.62
CA VAL A 72 0.75 3.70 -13.49
C VAL A 72 -0.75 3.68 -13.75
N PHE A 73 -1.55 3.87 -12.71
CA PHE A 73 -3.02 3.77 -12.70
C PHE A 73 -3.64 5.13 -12.40
N HIS A 74 -3.66 5.99 -13.42
CA HIS A 74 -4.04 7.40 -13.32
C HIS A 74 -5.40 7.66 -12.63
N MET A 75 -6.35 6.74 -12.77
CA MET A 75 -7.72 6.89 -12.25
C MET A 75 -7.90 6.40 -10.79
N ARG A 76 -6.84 5.92 -10.12
CA ARG A 76 -6.92 5.35 -8.75
C ARG A 76 -6.59 6.34 -7.64
N ARG A 77 -6.51 7.64 -7.91
CA ARG A 77 -6.14 8.63 -6.87
C ARG A 77 -7.17 8.76 -5.76
N SER A 78 -8.45 8.78 -6.10
CA SER A 78 -9.53 8.95 -5.12
C SER A 78 -9.59 7.80 -4.12
N GLU A 79 -9.46 6.55 -4.59
CA GLU A 79 -9.46 5.38 -3.70
C GLU A 79 -8.24 5.37 -2.76
N LEU A 80 -7.07 5.82 -3.22
CA LEU A 80 -5.86 5.91 -2.40
C LEU A 80 -6.00 6.98 -1.32
N GLU A 81 -6.65 8.11 -1.63
CA GLU A 81 -6.96 9.13 -0.63
C GLU A 81 -7.97 8.62 0.41
N THR A 82 -9.02 7.92 -0.02
CA THR A 82 -9.98 7.32 0.92
C THR A 82 -9.30 6.33 1.89
N TYR A 83 -8.39 5.49 1.40
CA TYR A 83 -7.63 4.60 2.27
C TYR A 83 -6.65 5.33 3.19
N ASN A 84 -6.00 6.38 2.68
CA ASN A 84 -5.11 7.24 3.46
C ASN A 84 -5.83 7.81 4.68
N GLU A 85 -7.02 8.39 4.46
CA GLU A 85 -7.84 8.94 5.54
C GLU A 85 -8.31 7.85 6.52
N PHE A 86 -8.70 6.67 6.02
CA PHE A 86 -9.04 5.54 6.89
C PHE A 86 -7.90 5.15 7.84
N ILE A 87 -6.67 4.97 7.34
CA ILE A 87 -5.54 4.60 8.21
C ILE A 87 -5.10 5.76 9.11
N LYS A 88 -5.17 7.01 8.64
CA LYS A 88 -4.94 8.20 9.46
C LYS A 88 -5.88 8.26 10.65
N GLU A 89 -7.18 8.02 10.43
CA GLU A 89 -8.17 7.96 11.50
C GLU A 89 -7.81 6.87 12.52
N LEU A 90 -7.30 5.71 12.08
CA LEU A 90 -6.81 4.68 12.99
C LEU A 90 -5.65 5.18 13.85
N PHE A 91 -4.62 5.81 13.27
CA PHE A 91 -3.51 6.39 14.03
C PHE A 91 -3.97 7.48 15.01
N ILE A 92 -5.03 8.24 14.69
CA ILE A 92 -5.60 9.24 15.59
C ILE A 92 -6.40 8.59 16.73
N SER A 93 -7.08 7.47 16.45
CA SER A 93 -7.99 6.81 17.39
C SER A 93 -7.30 5.99 18.49
N THR A 94 -6.01 5.71 18.36
CA THR A 94 -5.28 4.84 19.30
C THR A 94 -3.78 5.17 19.37
N ASP A 95 -3.19 4.99 20.55
CA ASP A 95 -1.73 5.05 20.74
C ASP A 95 -1.02 3.75 20.30
N LEU A 96 -1.77 2.73 19.86
CA LEU A 96 -1.25 1.43 19.42
C LEU A 96 -0.71 1.49 17.98
N THR A 97 0.27 2.36 17.73
CA THR A 97 0.88 2.59 16.40
C THR A 97 1.32 1.30 15.71
N HIS A 98 1.92 0.37 16.46
CA HIS A 98 2.35 -0.94 15.95
C HIS A 98 1.18 -1.79 15.44
N ASN A 99 0.03 -1.73 16.10
CA ASN A 99 -1.17 -2.46 15.67
C ASN A 99 -1.82 -1.83 14.44
N VAL A 100 -1.78 -0.50 14.31
CA VAL A 100 -2.25 0.18 13.09
C VAL A 100 -1.40 -0.22 11.89
N ILE A 101 -0.08 -0.26 12.04
CA ILE A 101 0.85 -0.72 10.99
C ILE A 101 0.59 -2.19 10.63
N ALA A 102 0.35 -3.06 11.62
CA ALA A 102 0.00 -4.45 11.39
C ALA A 102 -1.36 -4.61 10.67
N CYS A 103 -2.36 -3.81 11.06
CA CYS A 103 -3.68 -3.74 10.41
C CYS A 103 -3.55 -3.34 8.95
N ASP A 104 -2.83 -2.24 8.65
CA ASP A 104 -2.53 -1.81 7.27
C ASP A 104 -1.86 -2.92 6.47
N LYS A 105 -0.85 -3.58 7.05
CA LYS A 105 -0.15 -4.69 6.39
C LYS A 105 -1.11 -5.82 6.03
N ALA A 106 -2.01 -6.20 6.94
CA ALA A 106 -3.02 -7.24 6.69
C ALA A 106 -3.99 -6.83 5.57
N ILE A 107 -4.46 -5.58 5.57
CA ILE A 107 -5.36 -5.05 4.52
C ILE A 107 -4.66 -5.04 3.15
N ARG A 108 -3.44 -4.53 3.06
CA ARG A 108 -2.69 -4.50 1.78
C ARG A 108 -2.36 -5.90 1.28
N THR A 109 -2.10 -6.85 2.17
CA THR A 109 -1.91 -8.27 1.79
C THR A 109 -3.20 -8.86 1.22
N PHE A 110 -4.34 -8.56 1.84
CA PHE A 110 -5.66 -8.95 1.32
C PHE A 110 -5.94 -8.33 -0.06
N LEU A 111 -5.65 -7.04 -0.26
CA LEU A 111 -5.83 -6.37 -1.54
C LEU A 111 -4.91 -6.93 -2.63
N GLY A 112 -3.68 -7.34 -2.29
CA GLY A 112 -2.77 -8.01 -3.21
C GLY A 112 -3.19 -9.43 -3.63
N THR A 113 -4.08 -10.07 -2.87
CA THR A 113 -4.58 -11.43 -3.16
C THR A 113 -5.98 -11.43 -3.77
N SER A 114 -6.79 -10.40 -3.51
CA SER A 114 -8.15 -10.28 -4.05
C SER A 114 -8.29 -9.11 -5.02
N LYS A 115 -8.28 -9.42 -6.32
CA LYS A 115 -8.42 -8.42 -7.41
C LYS A 115 -9.81 -7.78 -7.51
N HIS A 116 -10.77 -8.22 -6.69
CA HIS A 116 -12.14 -7.71 -6.67
C HIS A 116 -12.37 -6.57 -5.68
N HIS A 117 -11.36 -6.23 -4.87
CA HIS A 117 -11.47 -5.15 -3.88
C HIS A 117 -10.48 -4.04 -4.18
N LEU A 118 -10.91 -2.81 -3.92
CA LEU A 118 -10.14 -1.60 -4.12
C LEU A 118 -9.89 -0.90 -2.79
N PHE A 119 -8.95 0.05 -2.78
CA PHE A 119 -8.62 0.83 -1.60
C PHE A 119 -9.81 1.67 -1.05
N TYR A 120 -10.84 1.90 -1.87
CA TYR A 120 -12.07 2.59 -1.46
C TYR A 120 -13.02 1.71 -0.61
N ASP A 121 -12.85 0.39 -0.60
CA ASP A 121 -13.75 -0.55 0.08
C ASP A 121 -13.53 -0.60 1.61
N THR A 122 -13.43 0.56 2.26
CA THR A 122 -13.09 0.70 3.69
C THR A 122 -14.05 -0.03 4.62
N HIS A 123 -15.32 -0.18 4.22
CA HIS A 123 -16.31 -0.98 4.93
C HIS A 123 -15.89 -2.45 5.11
N ILE A 124 -15.12 -3.02 4.17
CA ILE A 124 -14.58 -4.39 4.26
C ILE A 124 -13.41 -4.42 5.25
N PHE A 125 -12.70 -3.30 5.41
CA PHE A 125 -11.49 -3.22 6.22
C PHE A 125 -11.75 -3.14 7.72
N ILE A 126 -12.98 -2.81 8.12
CA ILE A 126 -13.43 -2.81 9.53
C ILE A 126 -13.10 -4.13 10.23
N ARG A 127 -13.17 -5.27 9.53
CA ARG A 127 -12.83 -6.58 10.13
C ARG A 127 -11.36 -6.68 10.56
N PHE A 128 -10.44 -6.01 9.86
CA PHE A 128 -9.02 -5.98 10.23
C PHE A 128 -8.78 -5.01 11.38
N GLN A 129 -9.49 -3.88 11.40
CA GLN A 129 -9.50 -2.98 12.55
C GLN A 129 -9.97 -3.71 13.82
N HIS A 130 -11.05 -4.49 13.73
CA HIS A 130 -11.56 -5.25 14.87
C HIS A 130 -10.54 -6.28 15.40
N SER A 131 -9.78 -6.95 14.52
CA SER A 131 -8.82 -7.97 14.95
C SER A 131 -7.48 -7.42 15.45
N HIS A 132 -7.10 -6.20 15.08
CA HIS A 132 -5.81 -5.61 15.45
C HIS A 132 -5.92 -4.47 16.48
N ILE A 133 -7.02 -3.72 16.47
CA ILE A 133 -7.15 -2.47 17.22
C ILE A 133 -8.12 -2.60 18.40
N ILE A 134 -9.21 -3.35 18.25
CA ILE A 134 -10.23 -3.46 19.31
C ILE A 134 -9.82 -4.54 20.31
N PRO A 135 -9.69 -4.22 21.61
CA PRO A 135 -9.48 -5.23 22.65
C PRO A 135 -10.78 -6.05 22.80
N GLY A 136 -10.83 -7.21 22.14
CA GLY A 136 -11.99 -8.12 22.18
C GLY A 136 -12.14 -9.09 21.02
N GLY A 137 -11.36 -8.94 19.94
CA GLY A 137 -11.35 -9.91 18.84
C GLY A 137 -10.47 -11.12 19.17
N ILE A 138 -11.04 -12.34 19.11
CA ILE A 138 -10.29 -13.59 19.25
C ILE A 138 -9.14 -13.58 18.23
N HIS A 139 -7.90 -13.58 18.73
CA HIS A 139 -6.72 -13.86 17.90
C HIS A 139 -6.84 -15.30 17.38
N TYR A 140 -7.00 -15.45 16.07
CA TYR A 140 -6.82 -16.71 15.35
C TYR A 140 -5.52 -16.66 14.57
#